data_AF-A0A2D4NLL6-F1
#
_entry.id   AF-A0A2D4NLL6-F1
#
_cell.length_a   1.000
_cell.length_b   1.000
_cell.length_c   1.000
_cell.angle_alpha   90.00
_cell.angle_beta   90.00
_cell.angle_gamma   90.00
#
_symmetry.space_group_name_H-M   'P 1'
#
loop_
_entity.id
_entity.type
_entity.pdbx_description
1 polymer ?
#
loop_
_entity_poly.entity_id
_entity_poly.type
_entity_poly.pdbx_seq_one_letter_code
_entity_poly.pdbx_strand_id
1 'polypeptide(L)'
;MIDSVKVRRQCSMDFYAHYEQLCALEGCAPLTSVKAKKLHNILDINADRIKAADWIPLLRAVRHNKTLTFIAIKSCHHQGPGDSGLEKQGTGIRRRIPAIRSK
;
A
#
# COMPACT_ATOMS: atom_id res chain seq x y z
N MET A 1 35.10 4.92 -2.82
CA MET A 1 34.41 3.64 -2.50
C MET A 1 33.56 3.70 -1.21
N ILE A 2 33.30 4.89 -0.64
CA ILE A 2 32.58 5.09 0.64
C ILE A 2 31.09 5.45 0.41
N ASP A 3 30.74 5.98 -0.75
CA ASP A 3 29.38 6.46 -1.02
C ASP A 3 28.37 5.32 -1.10
N SER A 4 28.73 4.17 -1.67
CA SER A 4 27.85 3.00 -1.73
C SER A 4 27.47 2.46 -0.35
N VAL A 5 28.37 2.56 0.63
CA VAL A 5 28.11 2.11 2.02
C VAL A 5 27.22 3.11 2.75
N LYS A 6 27.45 4.41 2.56
CA LYS A 6 26.60 5.47 3.13
C LYS A 6 25.18 5.43 2.55
N VAL A 7 25.05 5.29 1.23
CA VAL A 7 23.75 5.13 0.55
C VAL A 7 23.02 3.89 1.07
N ARG A 8 23.70 2.74 1.20
CA ARG A 8 23.11 1.52 1.78
C ARG A 8 22.61 1.72 3.21
N ARG A 9 23.39 2.39 4.07
CA ARG A 9 22.97 2.70 5.44
C ARG A 9 21.79 3.68 5.48
N GLN A 10 21.81 4.71 4.65
CA GLN A 10 20.74 5.71 4.60
C GLN A 10 19.43 5.10 4.09
N CYS A 11 19.47 4.28 3.04
CA CYS A 11 18.34 3.49 2.57
C CYS A 11 17.85 2.49 3.64
N SER A 12 18.74 1.91 4.44
CA SER A 12 18.33 1.03 5.54
C SER A 12 17.52 1.75 6.63
N MET A 13 17.68 3.07 6.78
CA MET A 13 16.95 3.85 7.78
C MET A 13 15.72 4.57 7.20
N ASP A 14 15.72 4.86 5.91
CA ASP A 14 14.63 5.51 5.20
C ASP A 14 13.97 4.55 4.21
N PHE A 15 12.76 4.09 4.57
CA PHE A 15 11.96 3.20 3.74
C PHE A 15 11.82 3.71 2.31
N TYR A 16 11.52 5.01 2.13
CA TYR A 16 11.20 5.54 0.81
C TYR A 16 12.43 5.59 -0.09
N ALA A 17 13.60 5.96 0.46
CA ALA A 17 14.86 5.94 -0.27
C ALA A 17 15.26 4.52 -0.72
N HIS A 18 15.00 3.49 0.10
CA HIS A 18 15.25 2.11 -0.31
C HIS A 18 14.28 1.61 -1.37
N TYR A 19 12.99 1.94 -1.20
CA TYR A 19 11.95 1.60 -2.15
C TYR A 19 12.22 2.21 -3.53
N GLU A 20 12.60 3.49 -3.60
CA GLU A 20 12.94 4.17 -4.85
C GLU A 20 14.12 3.51 -5.57
N GLN A 21 15.14 3.10 -4.83
CA GLN A 21 16.26 2.36 -5.40
C GLN A 21 15.83 0.99 -5.95
N LEU A 22 14.94 0.26 -5.26
CA LEU A 22 14.41 -1.02 -5.74
C LEU A 22 13.52 -0.84 -6.98
N CYS A 23 12.70 0.20 -7.01
CA CYS A 23 11.92 0.56 -8.19
C CYS A 23 12.83 0.80 -9.40
N ALA A 24 13.90 1.58 -9.23
CA ALA A 24 14.87 1.84 -10.30
C ALA A 24 15.55 0.55 -10.81
N LEU A 25 15.85 -0.41 -9.93
CA LEU A 25 16.43 -1.71 -10.30
C LEU A 25 15.46 -2.61 -11.07
N GLU A 26 14.17 -2.53 -10.75
CA GLU A 26 13.10 -3.30 -11.42
C GLU A 26 12.53 -2.57 -12.66
N GLY A 27 13.07 -1.40 -13.01
CA GLY A 27 12.63 -0.62 -14.17
C GLY A 27 11.24 0.02 -14.00
N CYS A 28 10.80 0.26 -12.76
CA CYS A 28 9.52 0.91 -12.46
C CYS A 28 9.71 2.21 -11.66
N ALA A 29 8.66 3.02 -11.59
CA ALA A 29 8.65 4.25 -10.80
C ALA A 29 7.97 4.02 -9.43
N PRO A 30 8.37 4.74 -8.37
CA PRO A 30 7.68 4.71 -7.08
C PRO A 30 6.20 5.09 -7.23
N LEU A 31 5.33 4.39 -6.52
CA LEU A 31 3.89 4.59 -6.60
C LEU A 31 3.42 5.67 -5.63
N THR A 32 2.57 6.58 -6.11
CA THR A 32 1.94 7.62 -5.27
C THR A 32 0.92 7.07 -4.26
N SER A 33 0.47 5.83 -4.47
CA SER A 33 -0.39 5.08 -3.54
C SER A 33 0.35 4.55 -2.31
N VAL A 34 1.69 4.63 -2.31
CA VAL A 34 2.55 4.23 -1.20
C VAL A 34 3.00 5.50 -0.46
N LYS A 35 2.49 5.69 0.76
CA LYS A 35 2.79 6.89 1.57
C LYS A 35 3.53 6.48 2.83
N ALA A 36 4.79 6.91 2.95
CA ALA A 36 5.59 6.72 4.16
C ALA A 36 5.58 7.99 5.01
N LYS A 37 5.12 7.90 6.26
CA LYS A 37 5.21 8.99 7.24
C LYS A 37 6.46 8.80 8.09
N LYS A 38 7.53 9.53 7.74
CA LYS A 38 8.85 9.42 8.38
C LYS A 38 8.82 9.66 9.90
N LEU A 39 8.02 10.61 10.37
CA LEU A 39 7.93 10.96 11.81
C LEU A 39 7.38 9.83 12.69
N HIS A 40 6.58 8.91 12.13
CA HIS A 40 5.92 7.86 12.91
C HIS A 40 6.36 6.45 12.51
N ASN A 41 7.26 6.31 11.52
CA ASN A 41 7.63 5.03 10.91
C ASN A 41 6.39 4.23 10.44
N ILE A 42 5.41 4.94 9.90
CA ILE A 42 4.16 4.37 9.41
C ILE A 42 4.20 4.31 7.88
N LEU A 43 3.85 3.15 7.35
CA LEU A 43 3.60 2.95 5.92
C LEU A 43 2.09 2.81 5.67
N ASP A 44 1.53 3.65 4.80
CA ASP A 44 0.12 3.62 4.40
C ASP A 44 0.03 3.29 2.90
N ILE A 45 -0.64 2.19 2.58
CA ILE A 45 -0.70 1.61 1.24
C ILE A 45 -2.16 1.53 0.80
N ASN A 46 -2.47 2.10 -0.36
CA ASN A 46 -3.72 1.83 -1.06
C ASN A 46 -3.51 0.71 -2.09
N ALA A 47 -4.00 -0.49 -1.77
CA ALA A 47 -3.77 -1.71 -2.54
C ALA A 47 -4.44 -1.69 -3.93
N ASP A 48 -5.55 -0.97 -4.10
CA ASP A 48 -6.31 -0.99 -5.37
C ASP A 48 -5.55 -0.30 -6.52
N ARG A 49 -4.56 0.53 -6.17
CA ARG A 49 -3.75 1.29 -7.13
C ARG A 49 -2.41 0.62 -7.44
N ILE A 50 -2.19 -0.61 -6.96
CA ILE A 50 -0.92 -1.32 -7.11
C ILE A 50 -1.13 -2.51 -8.05
N LYS A 51 -0.43 -2.50 -9.19
CA LYS A 51 -0.45 -3.62 -10.12
C LYS A 51 0.34 -4.79 -9.54
N ALA A 52 0.02 -6.00 -9.98
CA ALA A 52 0.67 -7.24 -9.52
C ALA A 52 2.21 -7.15 -9.55
N ALA A 53 2.80 -6.61 -10.63
CA ALA A 53 4.25 -6.48 -10.77
C ALA A 53 4.87 -5.47 -9.78
N ASP A 54 4.16 -4.39 -9.47
CA ASP A 54 4.68 -3.30 -8.63
C ASP A 54 4.72 -3.69 -7.14
N TRP A 55 4.06 -4.79 -6.76
CA TRP A 55 4.18 -5.35 -5.41
C TRP A 55 5.59 -5.87 -5.11
N ILE A 56 6.34 -6.31 -6.11
CA ILE A 56 7.67 -6.91 -5.92
C ILE A 56 8.66 -5.95 -5.24
N PRO A 57 8.95 -4.75 -5.80
CA PRO A 57 9.86 -3.80 -5.15
C PRO A 57 9.32 -3.31 -3.80
N LEU A 58 7.99 -3.19 -3.66
CA LEU A 58 7.35 -2.73 -2.43
C LEU A 58 7.56 -3.73 -1.28
N LEU A 59 7.28 -5.01 -1.52
CA LEU A 59 7.44 -6.06 -0.51
C LEU A 59 8.91 -6.30 -0.14
N ARG A 60 9.83 -6.16 -1.10
CA ARG A 60 11.28 -6.20 -0.83
C ARG A 60 11.71 -5.04 0.07
N ALA A 61 11.23 -3.82 -0.18
CA ALA A 61 11.53 -2.66 0.65
C ALA A 61 11.02 -2.87 2.08
N VAL A 62 9.79 -3.39 2.24
CA VAL A 62 9.20 -3.71 3.55
C VAL A 62 10.03 -4.78 4.27
N ARG A 63 10.44 -5.85 3.57
CA ARG A 63 11.23 -6.95 4.15
C ARG A 63 12.57 -6.47 4.71
N HIS A 64 13.22 -5.52 4.04
CA HIS A 64 14.54 -5.02 4.44
C HIS A 64 14.48 -3.90 5.48
N ASN A 65 13.38 -3.14 5.50
CA ASN A 65 13.23 -2.05 6.45
C ASN A 65 12.92 -2.58 7.86
N LYS A 66 13.76 -2.21 8.83
CA LYS A 66 13.61 -2.59 10.24
C LYS A 66 13.11 -1.44 11.13
N THR A 67 12.80 -0.28 10.54
CA THR A 67 12.40 0.93 11.26
C THR A 67 10.90 1.11 11.29
N LEU A 68 10.16 0.57 10.31
CA LEU A 68 8.70 0.57 10.26
C LEU A 68 8.11 -0.10 11.50
N THR A 69 7.24 0.62 12.21
CA THR A 69 6.53 0.13 13.40
C THR A 69 5.10 -0.28 13.07
N PHE A 70 4.53 0.28 12.00
CA PHE A 70 3.15 0.02 11.60
C PHE A 70 2.97 0.13 10.09
N ILE A 71 2.20 -0.80 9.53
CA ILE A 71 1.86 -0.85 8.11
C ILE A 71 0.34 -0.94 8.00
N ALA A 72 -0.26 0.08 7.40
CA ALA A 72 -1.67 0.09 7.04
C ALA A 72 -1.82 -0.27 5.55
N ILE A 73 -2.62 -1.30 5.27
CA ILE A 73 -3.03 -1.64 3.90
C ILE A 73 -4.53 -1.42 3.83
N LYS A 74 -4.94 -0.57 2.89
CA LYS A 74 -6.33 -0.20 2.66
C LYS A 74 -6.72 -0.57 1.24
N SER A 75 -7.96 -1.04 1.09
CA SER A 75 -8.65 -1.05 -0.18
C SER A 75 -9.79 -0.04 -0.06
N CYS A 76 -9.78 0.96 -0.93
CA CYS A 76 -10.86 1.88 -1.16
C CYS A 76 -11.38 1.63 -2.58
N HIS A 77 -12.32 0.69 -2.69
CA HIS A 77 -13.08 0.47 -3.91
C HIS A 77 -13.59 1.83 -4.39
N HIS A 78 -13.16 2.24 -5.59
CA HIS A 78 -13.63 3.45 -6.21
C HIS A 78 -15.12 3.26 -6.51
N GLN A 79 -15.99 3.73 -5.62
CA GLN A 79 -17.36 4.07 -5.98
C GLN A 79 -17.23 5.10 -7.12
N GLY A 80 -17.60 4.68 -8.33
CA GLY A 80 -17.49 5.54 -9.52
C GLY A 80 -18.34 6.80 -9.36
N PRO A 81 -18.25 7.78 -10.28
CA PRO A 81 -18.99 9.04 -10.22
C PRO A 81 -20.53 8.93 -10.18
N GLY A 82 -21.10 7.71 -10.18
CA GLY A 82 -22.52 7.42 -10.03
C GLY A 82 -22.92 6.74 -8.71
N ASP A 83 -21.98 6.38 -7.85
CA ASP A 83 -22.26 5.80 -6.52
C ASP A 83 -22.06 6.85 -5.43
N SER A 84 -22.83 7.95 -5.51
CA SER A 84 -23.15 8.76 -4.34
C SER A 84 -24.20 8.03 -3.48
N GLY A 85 -23.86 6.82 -3.05
CA GLY A 85 -24.59 6.10 -2.03
C GLY A 85 -24.32 6.77 -0.70
N LEU A 86 -25.21 7.69 -0.33
CA LEU A 86 -25.35 8.27 0.99
C LEU A 86 -25.57 7.18 2.05
N GLU A 87 -24.55 6.39 2.37
CA GLU A 87 -24.59 5.45 3.48
C GLU A 87 -24.31 6.24 4.76
N LYS A 88 -25.35 6.98 5.15
CA LYS A 88 -25.60 7.36 6.52
C LYS A 88 -25.22 6.18 7.40
N GLN A 89 -24.41 6.47 8.41
CA GLN A 89 -24.28 5.74 9.66
C GLN A 89 -25.55 4.92 9.94
N GLY A 90 -25.50 3.63 9.62
CA GLY A 90 -26.67 2.75 9.53
C GLY A 90 -26.28 1.37 10.04
N THR A 91 -26.70 1.11 11.27
CA THR A 91 -26.59 -0.16 11.97
C THR A 91 -27.11 -1.35 11.15
N GLY A 92 -26.31 -2.41 11.07
CA GLY A 92 -26.79 -3.78 10.84
C GLY A 92 -26.62 -4.32 9.42
N ILE A 93 -25.60 -5.17 9.25
CA ILE A 93 -25.50 -6.13 8.16
C ILE A 93 -26.74 -7.04 8.18
N ARG A 94 -27.76 -6.75 7.37
CA ARG A 94 -28.85 -7.70 7.10
C ARG A 94 -28.49 -8.52 5.87
N ARG A 95 -27.93 -9.71 6.10
CA ARG A 95 -27.80 -10.76 5.08
C ARG A 95 -29.20 -11.11 4.56
N ARG A 96 -29.57 -10.67 3.34
CA ARG A 96 -30.78 -11.17 2.67
C ARG A 96 -30.47 -12.55 2.09
N ILE A 97 -31.18 -13.56 2.57
CA ILE A 97 -31.15 -14.93 2.03
C ILE A 97 -31.77 -14.87 0.63
N PRO A 98 -31.15 -15.44 -0.42
CA PRO A 98 -31.73 -15.46 -1.75
C PRO A 98 -33.00 -16.32 -1.77
N ALA A 99 -34.00 -15.89 -2.55
CA ALA A 99 -35.24 -16.64 -2.71
C ALA A 99 -34.95 -17.96 -3.43
N ILE A 100 -35.08 -19.08 -2.71
CA ILE A 100 -35.03 -20.42 -3.30
C ILE A 100 -36.31 -20.60 -4.12
N ARG A 101 -36.16 -20.81 -5.43
CA ARG A 101 -37.25 -21.25 -6.31
C ARG A 101 -37.15 -22.77 -6.43
N SER A 102 -38.05 -23.53 -5.80
CA SER A 102 -38.24 -24.93 -6.17
C SER A 102 -39.13 -25.02 -7.40
N LYS A 103 -38.90 -26.02 -8.25
CA LYS A 103 -39.81 -26.39 -9.33
C LYS A 103 -41.05 -27.09 -8.81
#